data_AF-A0A7I9ZDD1-F1
#
_entry.id   AF-A0A7I9ZDD1-F1
#
_cell.length_a   1.000
_cell.length_b   1.000
_cell.length_c   1.000
_cell.angle_alpha   90.00
_cell.angle_beta   90.00
_cell.angle_gamma   90.00
#
_symmetry.space_group_name_H-M   'P 1'
#
loop_
_entity.id
_entity.type
_entity.pdbx_description
1 polymer ?
#
loop_
_entity_poly.entity_id
_entity_poly.type
_entity_poly.pdbx_seq_one_letter_code
_entity_poly.pdbx_strand_id
1 'polypeptide(L)'
;MLPSRQTTDLVAGMWQLLAGSFTAVPDELWWDNEAGIGRRGRLTDPVTALMGTLGSRLVQLKPYDPESKGMVERANRYLETSFLPGRTFSSPADFNHQLPQWLPTANHRRVRVLDGLPIDFLDADRVQILTLPPVAPVVQTMTSVRLGRDYYVRAAGNDYSVDPSAIGQLVEVSTTPALVTVSRAGHLLAVHDRCWAARQTLTDPSTWRLLQRCASSAKSAHPPTAGDHLVRDLADCDRAFGVDFTTAITSSDGEVA
;
A
#
# COMPACT_ATOMS: atom_id res chain seq x y z
N MET A 1 15.72 3.46 4.32
CA MET A 1 15.55 3.08 2.90
C MET A 1 14.08 2.88 2.60
N LEU A 2 13.69 3.24 1.38
CA LEU A 2 12.33 3.07 0.86
C LEU A 2 12.32 2.03 -0.26
N PRO A 3 11.19 1.31 -0.46
CA PRO A 3 11.09 0.26 -1.48
C PRO A 3 11.13 0.81 -2.91
N SER A 4 10.69 2.05 -3.13
CA SER A 4 10.79 2.69 -4.44
C SER A 4 10.83 4.22 -4.35
N ARG A 5 11.08 4.86 -5.50
CA ARG A 5 11.00 6.32 -5.68
C ARG A 5 9.62 6.76 -6.20
N GLN A 6 8.61 5.90 -6.09
CA GLN A 6 7.24 6.26 -6.43
C GLN A 6 6.68 7.22 -5.38
N THR A 7 5.79 8.11 -5.82
CA THR A 7 5.19 9.16 -4.99
C THR A 7 4.69 8.66 -3.64
N THR A 8 3.92 7.57 -3.60
CA THR A 8 3.36 7.08 -2.33
C THR A 8 4.44 6.60 -1.36
N ASP A 9 5.47 5.90 -1.85
CA ASP A 9 6.57 5.42 -1.01
C ASP A 9 7.39 6.60 -0.44
N LEU A 10 7.58 7.66 -1.24
CA LEU A 10 8.23 8.89 -0.79
C LEU A 10 7.39 9.60 0.29
N VAL A 11 6.08 9.78 0.05
CA VAL A 11 5.15 10.38 1.02
C VAL A 11 5.11 9.58 2.33
N ALA A 12 5.07 8.25 2.25
CA ALA A 12 5.12 7.39 3.41
C ALA A 12 6.45 7.51 4.16
N GLY A 13 7.58 7.60 3.43
CA GLY A 13 8.89 7.82 4.01
C GLY A 13 9.02 9.16 4.72
N MET A 14 8.51 10.24 4.12
CA MET A 14 8.48 11.57 4.75
C MET A 14 7.70 11.52 6.07
N TRP A 15 6.49 10.94 6.04
CA TRP A 15 5.68 10.81 7.24
C TRP A 15 6.37 9.97 8.32
N GLN A 16 6.98 8.84 7.97
CA GLN A 16 7.73 8.01 8.92
C GLN A 16 8.88 8.78 9.60
N LEU A 17 9.62 9.58 8.84
CA LEU A 17 10.71 10.41 9.38
C LEU A 17 10.18 11.51 10.31
N LEU A 18 9.13 12.22 9.90
CA LEU A 18 8.54 13.29 10.68
C LEU A 18 7.88 12.78 11.96
N ALA A 19 7.04 11.74 11.86
CA ALA A 19 6.31 11.21 13.00
C ALA A 19 7.20 10.40 13.96
N GLY A 20 8.15 9.62 13.42
CA GLY A 20 8.98 8.72 14.22
C GLY A 20 10.25 9.36 14.76
N SER A 21 11.06 9.95 13.88
CA SER A 21 12.41 10.43 14.25
C SER A 21 12.42 11.89 14.66
N PHE A 22 11.74 12.75 13.90
CA PHE A 22 11.78 14.20 14.10
C PHE A 22 10.72 14.68 15.11
N THR A 23 9.61 13.95 15.25
CA THR A 23 8.48 14.19 16.16
C THR A 23 7.90 15.61 16.11
N ALA A 24 8.04 16.28 14.98
CA ALA A 24 7.59 17.65 14.73
C ALA A 24 7.40 17.84 13.21
N VAL A 25 6.89 19.00 12.81
CA VAL A 25 6.55 19.31 11.43
C VAL A 25 7.18 20.65 11.01
N PRO A 26 8.27 20.64 10.22
CA PRO A 26 8.91 21.87 9.73
C PRO A 26 7.95 22.72 8.89
N ASP A 27 8.12 24.05 8.92
CA ASP A 27 7.38 24.94 8.01
C ASP A 27 7.76 24.70 6.54
N GLU A 28 9.03 24.39 6.29
CA GLU A 28 9.54 24.08 4.95
C GLU A 28 10.29 22.76 4.90
N LEU A 29 9.96 21.94 3.89
CA LEU A 29 10.68 20.71 3.55
C LEU A 29 11.35 20.88 2.20
N TRP A 30 12.68 20.76 2.19
CA TRP A 30 13.48 20.90 0.98
C TRP A 30 13.77 19.51 0.40
N TRP A 31 13.47 19.33 -0.89
CA TRP A 31 13.59 18.02 -1.53
C TRP A 31 14.15 18.10 -2.95
N ASP A 32 14.90 17.07 -3.35
CA ASP A 32 15.47 16.99 -4.69
C ASP A 32 14.39 16.96 -5.79
N ASN A 33 14.75 17.39 -7.00
CA ASN A 33 13.80 17.44 -8.12
C ASN A 33 13.64 16.05 -8.76
N GLU A 34 12.93 15.16 -8.06
CA GLU A 34 12.60 13.83 -8.56
C GLU A 34 11.13 13.70 -8.97
N ALA A 35 10.88 12.84 -9.97
CA ALA A 35 9.57 12.71 -10.59
C ALA A 35 8.45 12.28 -9.62
N GLY A 36 8.79 11.55 -8.55
CA GLY A 36 7.83 11.12 -7.54
C GLY A 36 7.30 12.28 -6.69
N ILE A 37 8.03 13.39 -6.58
CA ILE A 37 7.57 14.57 -5.83
C ILE A 37 6.74 15.51 -6.70
N GLY A 38 7.19 15.72 -7.93
CA GLY A 38 6.58 16.67 -8.85
C GLY A 38 7.53 17.04 -9.98
N ARG A 39 7.04 17.76 -10.98
CA ARG A 39 7.87 18.28 -12.08
C ARG A 39 7.54 19.73 -12.35
N ARG A 40 8.58 20.51 -12.69
CA ARG A 40 8.46 21.93 -13.10
C ARG A 40 7.70 22.79 -12.07
N GLY A 41 7.93 22.56 -10.78
CA GLY A 41 7.30 23.31 -9.70
C GLY A 41 5.87 22.92 -9.37
N ARG A 42 5.31 21.90 -10.04
CA ARG A 42 4.01 21.31 -9.70
C ARG A 42 4.21 20.00 -8.95
N LEU A 43 3.74 19.97 -7.72
CA LEU A 43 3.72 18.77 -6.88
C LEU A 43 2.68 17.77 -7.37
N THR A 44 2.92 16.49 -7.10
CA THR A 44 1.93 15.44 -7.30
C THR A 44 0.79 15.56 -6.28
N ASP A 45 -0.38 15.01 -6.60
CA ASP A 45 -1.55 15.10 -5.72
C ASP A 45 -1.30 14.51 -4.31
N PRO A 46 -0.65 13.33 -4.15
CA PRO A 46 -0.38 12.80 -2.82
C PRO A 46 0.58 13.66 -2.00
N VAL A 47 1.58 14.27 -2.63
CA VAL A 47 2.50 15.20 -1.94
C VAL A 47 1.76 16.47 -1.53
N THR A 48 0.90 17.00 -2.40
CA THR A 48 0.07 18.17 -2.09
C THR A 48 -0.87 17.88 -0.92
N ALA A 49 -1.50 16.70 -0.90
CA ALA A 49 -2.37 16.26 0.20
C ALA A 49 -1.60 16.11 1.52
N LEU A 50 -0.38 15.54 1.49
CA LEU A 50 0.49 15.45 2.66
C LEU A 50 0.82 16.85 3.19
N MET A 51 1.28 17.76 2.33
CA MET A 51 1.63 19.13 2.74
C MET A 51 0.44 19.89 3.32
N GLY A 52 -0.75 19.74 2.74
CA GLY A 52 -1.99 20.32 3.29
C GLY A 52 -2.37 19.76 4.66
N THR A 53 -2.11 18.47 4.91
CA THR A 53 -2.37 17.84 6.21
C THR A 53 -1.35 18.28 7.27
N LEU A 54 -0.09 18.45 6.86
CA LEU A 54 1.00 18.88 7.74
C LEU A 54 0.97 20.39 8.04
N GLY A 55 0.41 21.20 7.14
CA GLY A 55 0.55 22.65 7.21
C GLY A 55 1.93 23.16 6.76
N SER A 56 2.70 22.32 6.08
CA SER A 56 4.07 22.62 5.62
C SER A 56 4.10 22.96 4.14
N ARG A 57 5.18 23.63 3.72
CA ARG A 57 5.52 23.86 2.32
C ARG A 57 6.63 22.90 1.88
N LEU A 58 6.44 22.23 0.73
CA LEU A 58 7.53 21.51 0.07
C LEU A 58 8.20 22.38 -0.99
N VAL A 59 9.52 22.55 -0.87
CA VAL A 59 10.37 23.30 -1.79
C VAL A 59 11.19 22.30 -2.61
N GLN A 60 10.95 22.27 -3.93
CA GLN A 60 11.78 21.49 -4.85
C GLN A 60 13.09 22.26 -5.13
N LEU A 61 14.22 21.58 -4.93
CA LEU A 61 15.53 22.15 -5.22
C LEU A 61 15.63 22.56 -6.69
N LYS A 62 16.16 23.76 -6.93
CA LYS A 62 16.43 24.24 -8.28
C LYS A 62 17.57 23.43 -8.89
N PRO A 63 17.55 23.16 -10.20
CA PRO A 63 18.72 22.66 -10.90
C PRO A 63 19.90 23.61 -10.66
N TYR A 64 21.09 23.04 -10.41
CA TYR A 64 22.34 23.78 -10.21
C TYR A 64 22.38 24.68 -8.96
N ASP A 65 21.74 24.27 -7.86
CA ASP A 65 21.93 24.87 -6.54
C ASP A 65 22.97 24.08 -5.71
N PRO A 66 24.26 24.47 -5.74
CA PRO A 66 25.34 23.71 -5.11
C PRO A 66 25.27 23.72 -3.58
N GLU A 67 24.69 24.74 -2.95
CA GLU A 67 24.67 24.86 -1.49
C GLU A 67 23.70 23.84 -0.88
N SER A 68 22.45 23.87 -1.32
CA SER A 68 21.41 22.94 -0.87
C SER A 68 21.74 21.50 -1.24
N LYS A 69 22.27 21.28 -2.45
CA LYS A 69 22.74 19.97 -2.88
C LYS A 69 23.92 19.49 -2.04
N GLY A 70 24.83 20.39 -1.68
CA GLY A 70 25.99 20.11 -0.82
C GLY A 70 25.61 19.65 0.59
N MET A 71 24.44 20.04 1.12
CA MET A 71 23.94 19.48 2.39
C MET A 71 23.58 18.01 2.26
N VAL A 72 22.79 17.66 1.22
CA VAL A 72 22.37 16.28 0.96
C VAL A 72 23.59 15.39 0.68
N GLU A 73 24.53 15.86 -0.14
CA GLU A 73 25.75 15.13 -0.45
C GLU A 73 26.64 14.90 0.78
N ARG A 74 26.73 15.89 1.69
CA ARG A 74 27.46 15.72 2.96
C ARG A 74 26.80 14.69 3.87
N ALA A 75 25.47 14.69 3.97
CA ALA A 75 24.74 13.71 4.76
C ALA A 75 24.95 12.28 4.21
N ASN A 76 24.83 12.10 2.89
CA ASN A 76 25.08 10.81 2.25
C ASN A 76 26.52 10.35 2.46
N ARG A 77 27.51 11.25 2.27
CA ARG A 77 28.92 10.93 2.52
C ARG A 77 29.19 10.54 3.97
N TYR A 78 28.48 11.14 4.93
CA TYR A 78 28.60 10.78 6.34
C TYR A 78 28.11 9.35 6.59
N LEU A 79 26.98 8.96 6.00
CA LEU A 79 26.50 7.57 6.04
C LEU A 79 27.52 6.62 5.40
N GLU A 80 28.06 6.96 4.23
CA GLU A 80 29.04 6.14 3.51
C GLU A 80 30.34 5.93 4.28
N THR A 81 30.81 6.94 5.01
CA THR A 81 32.09 6.90 5.72
C THR A 81 32.00 6.46 7.17
N SER A 82 30.83 6.54 7.79
CA SER A 82 30.66 6.27 9.22
C SER A 82 29.67 5.14 9.52
N PHE A 83 28.62 4.99 8.72
CA PHE A 83 27.62 3.93 8.90
C PHE A 83 27.91 2.69 8.06
N LEU A 84 28.25 2.83 6.78
CA LEU A 84 28.45 1.67 5.90
C LEU A 84 29.70 0.82 6.22
N PRO A 85 30.86 1.36 6.62
CA PRO A 85 32.09 0.57 6.70
C PRO A 85 31.99 -0.57 7.71
N GLY A 86 32.36 -1.78 7.26
CA GLY A 86 32.40 -3.00 8.09
C GLY A 86 31.03 -3.64 8.36
N ARG A 87 29.92 -3.06 7.87
CA ARG A 87 28.58 -3.65 7.97
C ARG A 87 28.23 -4.46 6.73
N THR A 88 27.48 -5.52 6.93
CA THR A 88 26.82 -6.28 5.87
C THR A 88 25.31 -6.23 6.08
N PHE A 89 24.57 -6.23 4.99
CA PHE A 89 23.11 -6.17 5.01
C PHE A 89 22.57 -7.37 4.23
N SER A 90 21.77 -8.19 4.89
CA SER A 90 21.09 -9.33 4.28
C SER A 90 19.89 -8.92 3.42
N SER A 91 19.29 -7.78 3.73
CA SER A 91 18.14 -7.22 3.04
C SER A 91 18.02 -5.71 3.28
N PRO A 92 17.19 -4.99 2.50
CA PRO A 92 16.89 -3.60 2.80
C PRO A 92 16.15 -3.39 4.14
N ALA A 93 15.40 -4.39 4.60
CA ALA A 93 14.79 -4.39 5.93
C ALA A 93 15.86 -4.44 7.04
N ASP A 94 16.90 -5.25 6.85
CA ASP A 94 18.05 -5.33 7.75
C ASP A 94 18.81 -3.99 7.82
N PHE A 95 19.00 -3.30 6.69
CA PHE A 95 19.51 -1.92 6.68
C PHE A 95 18.65 -0.99 7.54
N ASN A 96 17.32 -1.04 7.35
CA ASN A 96 16.36 -0.23 8.10
C ASN A 96 16.27 -0.61 9.59
N HIS A 97 16.70 -1.80 9.96
CA HIS A 97 16.80 -2.23 11.36
C HIS A 97 18.10 -1.74 12.01
N GLN A 98 19.22 -1.81 11.30
CA GLN A 98 20.53 -1.39 11.80
C GLN A 98 20.68 0.14 11.89
N LEU A 99 20.12 0.89 10.94
CA LEU A 99 20.30 2.35 10.87
C LEU A 99 19.76 3.07 12.13
N PRO A 100 18.50 2.84 12.57
CA PRO A 100 17.97 3.48 13.79
C PRO A 100 18.74 3.15 15.06
N GLN A 101 19.39 1.99 15.13
CA GLN A 101 20.23 1.61 16.27
C GLN A 101 21.54 2.40 16.31
N TRP A 102 22.07 2.77 15.14
CA TRP A 102 23.30 3.54 15.03
C TRP A 102 23.09 5.05 15.20
N LEU A 103 21.95 5.58 14.76
CA LEU A 103 21.66 7.02 14.79
C LEU A 103 21.84 7.68 16.18
N PRO A 104 21.41 7.10 17.31
CA PRO A 104 21.66 7.66 18.64
C PRO A 104 23.15 7.90 18.89
N THR A 105 24.00 6.92 18.60
CA THR A 105 25.46 7.05 18.77
C THR A 105 26.04 8.14 17.87
N ALA A 106 25.58 8.23 16.63
CA ALA A 106 26.03 9.26 15.69
C ALA A 106 25.63 10.67 16.17
N ASN A 107 24.40 10.84 16.65
CA ASN A 107 23.85 12.12 17.09
C ASN A 107 24.39 12.58 18.46
N HIS A 108 25.00 11.69 19.24
CA HIS A 108 25.71 12.00 20.49
C HIS A 108 27.22 12.23 20.30
N ARG A 109 27.71 12.22 19.06
CA ARG A 109 29.11 12.57 18.77
C ARG A 109 29.24 14.08 18.63
N ARG A 110 30.23 14.67 19.32
CA ARG A 110 30.53 16.10 19.19
C ARG A 110 30.95 16.45 17.77
N VAL A 111 30.28 17.43 17.17
CA VAL A 111 30.56 17.94 15.82
C VAL A 111 31.22 19.31 15.94
N ARG A 112 32.45 19.43 15.41
CA ARG A 112 33.26 20.66 15.52
C ARG A 112 32.55 21.90 14.97
N VAL A 113 31.80 21.75 13.87
CA VAL A 113 31.09 22.88 13.23
C VAL A 113 29.95 23.42 14.11
N LEU A 114 29.30 22.55 14.89
CA LEU A 114 28.23 22.92 15.82
C LEU A 114 28.77 23.30 17.21
N ASP A 115 30.03 22.99 17.48
CA ASP A 115 30.65 22.99 18.81
C ASP A 115 29.80 22.29 19.90
N GLY A 116 29.09 21.23 19.52
CA GLY A 116 28.15 20.54 20.41
C GLY A 116 27.73 19.18 19.88
N LEU A 117 26.77 18.56 20.56
CA LEU A 117 26.14 17.31 20.12
C LEU A 117 24.94 17.67 19.23
N PRO A 118 24.80 17.11 18.02
CA PRO A 118 23.65 17.37 17.16
C PRO A 118 22.29 17.21 17.86
N ILE A 119 22.18 16.23 18.78
CA ILE A 119 20.93 15.98 19.52
C ILE A 119 20.51 17.16 20.41
N ASP A 120 21.46 17.93 20.95
CA ASP A 120 21.18 19.03 21.89
C ASP A 120 20.49 20.22 21.20
N PHE A 121 20.68 20.38 19.89
CA PHE A 121 20.06 21.46 19.12
C PHE A 121 18.63 21.11 18.68
N LEU A 122 18.32 19.83 18.54
CA LEU A 122 17.05 19.38 17.99
C LEU A 122 15.86 19.72 18.90
N ASP A 123 16.01 19.53 20.22
CA ASP A 123 14.92 19.79 21.16
C ASP A 123 14.62 21.29 21.31
N ALA A 124 15.65 22.14 21.21
CA ALA A 124 15.48 23.59 21.22
C ALA A 124 14.70 24.08 19.98
N ASP A 125 15.00 23.52 18.81
CA ASP A 125 14.31 23.84 17.55
C ASP A 125 12.87 23.34 17.55
N ARG A 126 12.62 22.14 18.06
CA ARG A 126 11.28 21.52 18.12
C ARG A 126 10.24 22.37 18.84
N VAL A 127 10.64 23.11 19.89
CA VAL A 127 9.73 24.00 20.62
C VAL A 127 9.21 25.16 19.75
N GLN A 128 9.92 25.49 18.67
CA GLN A 128 9.60 26.58 17.76
C GLN A 128 8.94 26.11 16.45
N ILE A 129 8.76 24.81 16.28
CA ILE A 129 8.25 24.18 15.05
C ILE A 129 6.84 23.61 15.31
N LEU A 130 6.04 23.43 14.24
CA LEU A 130 4.69 22.90 14.33
C LEU A 130 4.68 21.48 14.94
N THR A 131 3.65 21.21 15.74
CA THR A 131 3.38 19.87 16.26
C THR A 131 2.83 18.95 15.16
N LEU A 132 2.98 17.64 15.36
CA LEU A 132 2.36 16.64 14.48
C LEU A 132 0.84 16.83 14.40
N PRO A 133 0.22 16.59 13.22
CA PRO A 133 -1.23 16.62 13.11
C PRO A 133 -1.87 15.52 13.97
N PRO A 134 -3.07 15.77 14.53
CA PRO A 134 -3.75 14.80 15.40
C PRO A 134 -4.21 13.55 14.64
N VAL A 135 -4.39 13.67 13.32
CA VAL A 135 -4.76 12.56 12.43
C VAL A 135 -3.61 12.32 11.47
N ALA A 136 -3.16 11.06 11.40
CA ALA A 136 -2.09 10.68 10.49
C ALA A 136 -2.55 10.85 9.02
N PRO A 137 -1.70 11.38 8.13
CA PRO A 137 -2.00 11.46 6.71
C PRO A 137 -2.13 10.07 6.08
N VAL A 138 -2.86 9.99 4.98
CA VAL A 138 -2.98 8.76 4.19
C VAL A 138 -1.68 8.53 3.44
N VAL A 139 -0.94 7.49 3.84
CA VAL A 139 0.37 7.12 3.28
C VAL A 139 0.37 5.78 2.55
N GLN A 140 -0.81 5.20 2.36
CA GLN A 140 -1.00 3.93 1.66
C GLN A 140 -1.67 4.16 0.31
N THR A 141 -1.31 3.34 -0.68
CA THR A 141 -2.05 3.27 -1.94
C THR A 141 -3.16 2.24 -1.77
N MET A 142 -4.40 2.62 -2.09
CA MET A 142 -5.54 1.70 -2.13
C MET A 142 -6.00 1.53 -3.58
N THR A 143 -6.15 0.29 -4.02
CA THR A 143 -6.73 -0.05 -5.32
C THR A 143 -7.79 -1.12 -5.17
N SER A 144 -8.84 -1.03 -5.99
CA SER A 144 -9.89 -2.03 -6.03
C SER A 144 -9.75 -2.85 -7.31
N VAL A 145 -9.59 -4.17 -7.19
CA VAL A 145 -9.34 -5.07 -8.32
C VAL A 145 -10.25 -6.29 -8.22
N ARG A 146 -10.77 -6.76 -9.35
CA ARG A 146 -11.52 -8.02 -9.38
C ARG A 146 -10.52 -9.18 -9.41
N LEU A 147 -10.60 -10.08 -8.44
CA LEU A 147 -9.64 -11.19 -8.33
C LEU A 147 -9.80 -12.15 -9.51
N GLY A 148 -8.71 -12.37 -10.23
CA GLY A 148 -8.64 -13.30 -11.35
C GLY A 148 -8.73 -14.77 -10.91
N ARG A 149 -8.88 -15.68 -11.88
CA ARG A 149 -8.88 -17.13 -11.62
C ARG A 149 -7.52 -17.66 -11.16
N ASP A 150 -6.47 -16.91 -11.46
CA ASP A 150 -5.10 -17.15 -11.03
C ASP A 150 -4.85 -16.73 -9.58
N TYR A 151 -5.85 -16.18 -8.86
CA TYR A 151 -5.78 -15.82 -7.43
C TYR A 151 -4.62 -14.89 -7.06
N TYR A 152 -4.00 -14.18 -8.01
CA TYR A 152 -2.97 -13.19 -7.76
C TYR A 152 -3.49 -11.76 -7.94
N VAL A 153 -2.96 -10.83 -7.16
CA VAL A 153 -3.12 -9.39 -7.37
C VAL A 153 -1.77 -8.74 -7.62
N ARG A 154 -1.72 -7.84 -8.60
CA ARG A 154 -0.52 -7.05 -8.88
C ARG A 154 -0.50 -5.80 -8.00
N ALA A 155 0.53 -5.67 -7.18
CA ALA A 155 0.80 -4.47 -6.40
C ALA A 155 2.27 -4.07 -6.55
N ALA A 156 2.51 -2.81 -6.94
CA ALA A 156 3.83 -2.22 -7.20
C ALA A 156 4.84 -3.13 -7.90
N GLY A 157 4.43 -3.68 -9.05
CA GLY A 157 5.30 -4.47 -9.89
C GLY A 157 5.49 -5.93 -9.46
N ASN A 158 4.86 -6.40 -8.38
CA ASN A 158 4.90 -7.80 -7.93
C ASN A 158 3.49 -8.41 -7.89
N ASP A 159 3.39 -9.72 -8.02
CA ASP A 159 2.15 -10.49 -7.93
C ASP A 159 2.09 -11.17 -6.55
N TYR A 160 1.00 -10.96 -5.83
CA TYR A 160 0.80 -11.50 -4.48
C TYR A 160 -0.41 -12.42 -4.48
N SER A 161 -0.25 -13.63 -3.94
CA SER A 161 -1.34 -14.61 -3.86
C SER A 161 -2.42 -14.15 -2.87
N VAL A 162 -3.67 -14.39 -3.19
CA VAL A 162 -4.84 -14.07 -2.36
C VAL A 162 -5.63 -15.36 -2.10
N ASP A 163 -6.41 -15.38 -1.01
CA ASP A 163 -7.36 -16.46 -0.75
C ASP A 163 -8.26 -16.71 -1.99
N PRO A 164 -8.24 -17.94 -2.56
CA PRO A 164 -9.03 -18.30 -3.73
C PRO A 164 -10.55 -18.23 -3.53
N SER A 165 -11.04 -18.20 -2.29
CA SER A 165 -12.47 -18.02 -2.00
C SER A 165 -13.04 -16.70 -2.53
N ALA A 166 -12.17 -15.71 -2.77
CA ALA A 166 -12.53 -14.42 -3.33
C ALA A 166 -12.43 -14.35 -4.86
N ILE A 167 -12.17 -15.46 -5.57
CA ILE A 167 -12.06 -15.46 -7.04
C ILE A 167 -13.33 -14.89 -7.67
N GLY A 168 -13.16 -13.96 -8.61
CA GLY A 168 -14.26 -13.25 -9.26
C GLY A 168 -14.94 -12.20 -8.38
N GLN A 169 -14.47 -11.95 -7.17
CA GLN A 169 -14.98 -10.87 -6.31
C GLN A 169 -14.10 -9.63 -6.42
N LEU A 170 -14.67 -8.48 -6.05
CA LEU A 170 -13.92 -7.23 -5.93
C LEU A 170 -13.19 -7.21 -4.58
N VAL A 171 -11.87 -7.02 -4.62
CA VAL A 171 -11.01 -6.94 -3.45
C VAL A 171 -10.29 -5.60 -3.40
N GLU A 172 -10.06 -5.11 -2.18
CA GLU A 172 -9.30 -3.90 -1.89
C GLU A 172 -7.86 -4.29 -1.55
N VAL A 173 -6.92 -3.74 -2.30
CA VAL A 173 -5.47 -3.93 -2.12
C VAL A 173 -4.92 -2.65 -1.52
N SER A 174 -4.51 -2.72 -0.26
CA SER A 174 -3.73 -1.69 0.39
C SER A 174 -2.24 -1.99 0.28
N THR A 175 -1.46 -0.98 -0.10
CA THR A 175 -0.01 -1.04 -0.23
C THR A 175 0.63 0.03 0.65
N THR A 176 1.48 -0.43 1.56
CA THR A 176 2.37 0.40 2.37
C THR A 176 3.84 0.08 2.01
N PRO A 177 4.82 0.84 2.52
CA PRO A 177 6.23 0.49 2.31
C PRO A 177 6.64 -0.88 2.87
N ALA A 178 5.92 -1.38 3.87
CA ALA A 178 6.25 -2.62 4.58
C ALA A 178 5.37 -3.80 4.17
N LEU A 179 4.09 -3.57 3.87
CA LEU A 179 3.09 -4.61 3.68
C LEU A 179 2.21 -4.36 2.46
N VAL A 180 1.76 -5.47 1.86
CA VAL A 180 0.63 -5.52 0.94
C VAL A 180 -0.49 -6.30 1.62
N THR A 181 -1.63 -5.66 1.79
CA THR A 181 -2.81 -6.23 2.45
C THR A 181 -3.95 -6.30 1.47
N VAL A 182 -4.62 -7.44 1.38
CA VAL A 182 -5.79 -7.64 0.54
C VAL A 182 -6.98 -7.94 1.41
N SER A 183 -8.06 -7.20 1.23
CA SER A 183 -9.28 -7.38 2.01
C SER A 183 -10.53 -7.22 1.16
N ARG A 184 -11.67 -7.69 1.65
CA ARG A 184 -12.98 -7.50 1.02
C ARG A 184 -14.00 -7.21 2.09
N ALA A 185 -14.65 -6.03 2.00
CA ALA A 185 -15.65 -5.58 2.97
C ALA A 185 -15.17 -5.73 4.43
N GLY A 186 -13.90 -5.36 4.70
CA GLY A 186 -13.27 -5.48 6.01
C GLY A 186 -12.75 -6.88 6.37
N HIS A 187 -13.03 -7.91 5.57
CA HIS A 187 -12.48 -9.26 5.78
C HIS A 187 -11.10 -9.41 5.14
N LEU A 188 -10.12 -9.83 5.93
CA LEU A 188 -8.74 -10.00 5.48
C LEU A 188 -8.59 -11.27 4.64
N LEU A 189 -8.05 -11.13 3.43
CA LEU A 189 -7.85 -12.23 2.48
C LEU A 189 -6.37 -12.60 2.27
N ALA A 190 -5.47 -11.64 2.45
CA ALA A 190 -4.02 -11.90 2.42
C ALA A 190 -3.24 -10.76 3.10
N VAL A 191 -2.09 -11.11 3.68
CA VAL A 191 -1.05 -10.17 4.14
C VAL A 191 0.28 -10.68 3.65
N HIS A 192 1.03 -9.81 2.98
CA HIS A 192 2.38 -10.12 2.50
C HIS A 192 3.34 -9.03 2.91
N ASP A 193 4.57 -9.43 3.24
CA ASP A 193 5.69 -8.48 3.27
C ASP A 193 5.89 -7.88 1.88
N ARG A 194 6.11 -6.58 1.86
CA ARG A 194 6.35 -5.84 0.63
C ARG A 194 7.66 -6.31 0.00
N CYS A 195 7.58 -6.84 -1.22
CA CYS A 195 8.78 -7.16 -1.99
C CYS A 195 9.33 -5.92 -2.71
N TRP A 196 10.64 -5.72 -2.59
CA TRP A 196 11.37 -4.58 -3.16
C TRP A 196 11.93 -4.88 -4.55
N ALA A 197 11.96 -6.15 -4.95
CA ALA A 197 12.27 -6.55 -6.31
C ALA A 197 11.08 -6.23 -7.25
N ALA A 198 11.24 -6.46 -8.54
CA ALA A 198 10.17 -6.33 -9.52
C ALA A 198 9.89 -7.68 -10.20
N ARG A 199 8.66 -7.83 -10.69
CA ARG A 199 8.18 -9.00 -11.45
C ARG A 199 8.33 -10.32 -10.69
N GLN A 200 8.20 -10.29 -9.37
CA GLN A 200 8.17 -11.49 -8.56
C GLN A 200 6.73 -11.99 -8.37
N THR A 201 6.60 -13.29 -8.13
CA THR A 201 5.35 -13.94 -7.74
C THR A 201 5.52 -14.50 -6.34
N LEU A 202 4.70 -14.00 -5.42
CA LEU A 202 4.80 -14.26 -3.99
C LEU A 202 3.58 -15.04 -3.57
N THR A 203 3.80 -16.32 -3.30
CA THR A 203 2.76 -17.26 -2.90
C THR A 203 2.89 -17.54 -1.41
N ASP A 204 1.86 -17.19 -0.65
CA ASP A 204 1.78 -17.54 0.77
C ASP A 204 1.59 -19.05 0.91
N PRO A 205 2.39 -19.75 1.74
CA PRO A 205 2.15 -21.13 2.10
C PRO A 205 0.73 -21.45 2.60
N SER A 206 0.01 -20.51 3.21
CA SER A 206 -1.40 -20.74 3.60
C SER A 206 -2.28 -21.01 2.38
N THR A 207 -2.04 -20.27 1.30
CA THR A 207 -2.83 -20.28 0.07
C THR A 207 -2.79 -21.65 -0.61
N TRP A 208 -1.62 -22.32 -0.62
CA TRP A 208 -1.53 -23.67 -1.20
C TRP A 208 -2.41 -24.67 -0.45
N ARG A 209 -2.48 -24.56 0.88
CA ARG A 209 -3.31 -25.45 1.71
C ARG A 209 -4.78 -25.28 1.41
N LEU A 210 -5.21 -24.03 1.19
CA LEU A 210 -6.58 -23.71 0.79
C LEU A 210 -6.90 -24.27 -0.60
N LEU A 211 -6.01 -24.08 -1.59
CA LEU A 211 -6.18 -24.66 -2.93
C LEU A 211 -6.32 -26.19 -2.89
N GLN A 212 -5.51 -26.88 -2.08
CA GLN A 212 -5.62 -28.35 -1.93
C GLN A 212 -6.96 -28.77 -1.30
N ARG A 213 -7.46 -28.02 -0.31
CA ARG A 213 -8.78 -28.26 0.31
C ARG A 213 -9.92 -28.03 -0.68
N CYS A 214 -9.87 -26.94 -1.44
CA CYS A 214 -10.88 -26.66 -2.47
C CYS A 214 -10.85 -27.73 -3.59
N ALA A 215 -9.67 -28.15 -4.03
CA ALA A 215 -9.52 -29.19 -5.05
C ALA A 215 -10.03 -30.55 -4.57
N SER A 216 -9.77 -30.95 -3.32
CA SER A 216 -10.30 -32.19 -2.74
C SER A 216 -11.82 -32.13 -2.52
N SER A 217 -12.35 -30.97 -2.14
CA SER A 217 -13.80 -30.74 -2.03
C SER A 217 -14.49 -30.78 -3.41
N ALA A 218 -13.88 -30.20 -4.43
CA ALA A 218 -14.39 -30.26 -5.81
C ALA A 218 -14.31 -31.67 -6.42
N LYS A 219 -13.32 -32.49 -6.04
CA LYS A 219 -13.22 -33.90 -6.44
C LYS A 219 -14.21 -34.82 -5.71
N SER A 220 -14.64 -34.43 -4.51
CA SER A 220 -15.64 -35.17 -3.72
C SER A 220 -17.08 -34.72 -4.00
N ALA A 221 -17.26 -33.54 -4.62
CA ALA A 221 -18.53 -33.17 -5.22
C ALA A 221 -18.87 -34.21 -6.31
N HIS A 222 -19.98 -34.92 -6.13
CA HIS A 222 -20.48 -35.87 -7.12
C HIS A 222 -20.67 -35.12 -8.46
N PRO A 223 -20.21 -35.67 -9.60
CA PRO A 223 -20.65 -35.13 -10.88
C PRO A 223 -22.18 -35.13 -10.88
N PRO A 224 -22.85 -34.06 -11.36
CA PRO A 224 -24.30 -34.08 -11.49
C PRO A 224 -24.64 -35.32 -12.31
N THR A 225 -25.45 -36.20 -11.73
CA THR A 225 -25.85 -37.46 -12.35
C THR A 225 -26.44 -37.13 -13.72
N ALA A 226 -25.86 -37.70 -14.78
CA ALA A 226 -26.36 -37.54 -16.14
C ALA A 226 -27.80 -38.08 -16.20
N GLY A 227 -28.77 -37.19 -16.03
CA GLY A 227 -30.18 -37.53 -15.86
C GLY A 227 -31.03 -36.36 -15.37
N ASP A 228 -30.48 -35.47 -14.54
CA ASP A 228 -31.18 -34.25 -14.16
C ASP A 228 -30.96 -33.18 -15.24
N HIS A 229 -31.92 -33.10 -16.14
CA HIS A 229 -32.14 -31.88 -16.89
C HIS A 229 -32.21 -30.73 -15.87
N LEU A 230 -31.26 -29.79 -15.92
CA LEU A 230 -31.33 -28.50 -15.23
C LEU A 230 -32.40 -27.61 -15.90
N VAL A 231 -33.59 -28.16 -16.17
CA VAL A 231 -34.78 -27.37 -16.38
C VAL A 231 -35.34 -27.15 -14.99
N ARG A 232 -34.97 -26.00 -14.41
CA ARG A 232 -35.70 -25.49 -13.27
C ARG A 232 -37.14 -25.29 -13.74
N ASP A 233 -38.11 -25.89 -13.05
CA ASP A 233 -39.51 -25.69 -13.36
C ASP A 233 -39.79 -24.18 -13.34
N LEU A 234 -40.30 -23.63 -14.44
CA LEU A 234 -40.61 -22.20 -14.55
C LEU A 234 -41.60 -21.77 -13.47
N ALA A 235 -42.48 -22.69 -13.03
CA ALA A 235 -43.41 -22.44 -11.93
C ALA A 235 -42.71 -22.11 -10.60
N ASP A 236 -41.50 -22.63 -10.37
CA ASP A 236 -40.73 -22.29 -9.17
C ASP A 236 -40.11 -20.90 -9.25
N CYS A 237 -39.75 -20.44 -10.45
CA CYS A 237 -39.36 -19.05 -10.69
C CYS A 237 -40.57 -18.11 -10.53
N ASP A 238 -41.71 -18.47 -11.13
CA ASP A 238 -42.94 -17.68 -11.05
C ASP A 238 -43.41 -17.51 -9.61
N ARG A 239 -43.32 -18.56 -8.78
CA ARG A 239 -43.64 -18.49 -7.35
C ARG A 239 -42.65 -17.64 -6.55
N ALA A 240 -41.36 -17.68 -6.89
CA ALA A 240 -40.34 -16.88 -6.22
C ALA A 240 -40.44 -15.39 -6.55
N PHE A 241 -40.96 -15.04 -7.73
CA PHE A 241 -41.15 -13.66 -8.19
C PHE A 241 -42.61 -13.17 -8.10
N GLY A 242 -43.53 -14.00 -7.59
CA GLY A 242 -44.94 -13.63 -7.39
C GLY A 242 -45.71 -13.34 -8.69
N VAL A 243 -45.39 -14.06 -9.76
CA VAL A 243 -45.97 -13.86 -11.10
C VAL A 243 -47.13 -14.84 -11.29
N ASP A 244 -48.35 -14.41 -11.02
CA ASP A 244 -49.56 -15.20 -11.30
C ASP A 244 -50.07 -14.89 -12.72
N PHE A 245 -49.86 -15.82 -13.65
CA PHE A 245 -50.57 -15.82 -14.92
C PHE A 245 -51.94 -16.48 -14.73
N THR A 246 -52.92 -15.74 -14.20
CA THR A 246 -54.33 -16.11 -14.38
C THR A 246 -54.70 -15.92 -15.84
N THR A 247 -54.46 -16.93 -16.67
CA THR A 247 -55.14 -17.06 -17.96
C THR A 247 -56.61 -17.37 -17.64
N ALA A 248 -57.42 -16.31 -17.58
CA ALA A 248 -58.85 -16.44 -17.78
C ALA A 248 -59.02 -16.99 -19.20
N ILE A 249 -59.25 -18.29 -19.32
CA ILE A 249 -59.82 -18.87 -20.52
C ILE A 249 -61.25 -18.36 -20.57
N THR A 250 -61.47 -17.23 -21.23
CA THR A 250 -62.79 -16.86 -21.71
C THR A 250 -63.14 -17.89 -22.80
N SER A 251 -63.82 -18.96 -22.41
CA SER A 251 -64.53 -19.82 -23.35
C SER A 251 -65.66 -18.99 -23.94
N SER A 252 -65.44 -18.38 -25.11
CA SER A 252 -66.55 -17.93 -25.95
C SER A 252 -67.08 -19.14 -26.72
N ASP A 253 -67.77 -20.03 -26.03
CA ASP A 253 -68.69 -20.97 -26.66
C ASP A 253 -70.06 -20.31 -26.74
N GLY A 254 -70.42 -19.91 -27.96
CA GLY A 254 -71.71 -19.36 -28.34
C GLY A 254 -71.97 -19.71 -29.81
N GLU A 255 -72.57 -20.88 -30.00
CA GLU A 255 -72.93 -21.53 -31.26
C GLU A 255 -74.15 -20.86 -31.94
N VAL A 256 -74.11 -20.80 -33.29
CA VAL A 256 -75.19 -20.78 -34.31
C VAL A 256 -76.45 -19.90 -34.17
N ALA A 257 -76.62 -18.98 -35.12
CA ALA A 257 -77.66 -19.02 -36.19
C ALA A 257 -77.31 -18.03 -37.32
#